data_AF-M7CVU3-F1
#
_entry.id   AF-M7CVU3-F1
#
_cell.length_a   1.000
_cell.length_b   1.000
_cell.length_c   1.000
_cell.angle_alpha   90.00
_cell.angle_beta   90.00
_cell.angle_gamma   90.00
#
_symmetry.space_group_name_H-M   'P 1'
#
loop_
_entity.id
_entity.type
_entity.pdbx_description
1 polymer ?
#
loop_
_entity_poly.entity_id
_entity_poly.type
_entity_poly.pdbx_seq_one_letter_code
_entity_poly.pdbx_strand_id
1 'polypeptide(L)'
;MNRSIKLLSIALVAQLILTGVVWSMQTSGPVVSNDPLLPQAGKADQIVLIDPEDGQLTLSLKDDNWFLKAEPKKADKARDSSDTAAADKPVKANKSKVEALVAQLSGLKRSFPVARTPDARARFKVADDTYRRKVVLKQGDDTLATLFVGNSPSMGESNVRLSDDDAIYRAALAEYQLGVTAANWKAPKPKPKPKAKAETKTDAKAADTKAAAPDASSTKEPAQG
;
A
#
# COMPACT_ATOMS: atom_id res chain seq x y z
N MET A 1 -65.48 -13.23 -23.89
CA MET A 1 -64.68 -13.01 -22.66
C MET A 1 -63.30 -13.68 -22.68
N ASN A 2 -63.18 -14.88 -23.23
CA ASN A 2 -62.00 -15.74 -23.36
C ASN A 2 -60.84 -15.18 -24.23
N ARG A 3 -61.13 -14.33 -25.23
CA ARG A 3 -60.06 -13.67 -26.04
C ARG A 3 -59.33 -12.58 -25.25
N SER A 4 -60.08 -11.79 -24.48
CA SER A 4 -59.54 -10.76 -23.60
C SER A 4 -58.73 -11.38 -22.47
N ILE A 5 -59.21 -12.49 -21.87
CA ILE A 5 -58.46 -13.24 -20.85
C ILE A 5 -57.15 -13.79 -21.42
N LYS A 6 -57.15 -14.38 -22.63
CA LYS A 6 -55.90 -14.86 -23.28
C LYS A 6 -54.90 -13.73 -23.55
N LEU A 7 -55.36 -12.56 -24.01
CA LEU A 7 -54.50 -11.40 -24.25
C LEU A 7 -53.90 -10.87 -22.93
N LEU A 8 -54.70 -10.80 -21.87
CA LEU A 8 -54.25 -10.43 -20.53
C LEU A 8 -53.22 -11.43 -19.96
N SER A 9 -53.40 -12.73 -20.19
CA SER A 9 -52.43 -13.75 -19.75
C SER A 9 -51.08 -13.62 -20.46
N ILE A 10 -51.09 -13.36 -21.77
CA ILE A 10 -49.84 -13.17 -22.55
C ILE A 10 -49.12 -11.90 -22.08
N ALA A 11 -49.86 -10.81 -21.86
CA ALA A 11 -49.30 -9.56 -21.35
C ALA A 11 -48.69 -9.75 -19.94
N LEU A 12 -49.35 -10.51 -19.07
CA LEU A 12 -48.83 -10.83 -17.73
C LEU A 12 -47.50 -11.58 -17.80
N VAL A 13 -47.43 -12.61 -18.65
CA VAL A 13 -46.19 -13.40 -18.81
C VAL A 13 -45.06 -12.53 -19.35
N ALA A 14 -45.34 -11.70 -20.36
CA ALA A 14 -44.35 -10.76 -20.90
C ALA A 14 -43.86 -9.78 -19.83
N GLN A 15 -44.75 -9.29 -18.96
CA GLN A 15 -44.41 -8.38 -17.88
C GLN A 15 -43.55 -9.06 -16.80
N LEU A 16 -43.83 -10.31 -16.44
CA LEU A 16 -43.00 -11.08 -15.50
C LEU A 16 -41.61 -11.35 -16.07
N ILE A 17 -41.51 -11.66 -17.36
CA ILE A 17 -40.21 -11.84 -18.04
C ILE A 17 -39.42 -10.52 -18.03
N LEU A 18 -40.05 -9.41 -18.42
CA LEU A 18 -39.43 -8.08 -18.39
C LEU A 18 -38.96 -7.72 -16.98
N THR A 19 -39.77 -8.01 -15.96
CA THR A 19 -39.40 -7.75 -14.57
C THR A 19 -38.19 -8.57 -14.15
N GLY A 20 -38.15 -9.86 -14.51
CA GLY A 20 -36.99 -10.72 -14.25
C GLY A 20 -35.71 -10.24 -14.93
N VAL A 21 -35.82 -9.79 -16.19
CA VAL A 21 -34.68 -9.22 -16.95
C VAL A 21 -34.20 -7.92 -16.32
N VAL A 22 -35.11 -7.00 -15.98
CA VAL A 22 -34.76 -5.73 -15.34
C VAL A 22 -34.13 -5.96 -13.96
N TRP A 23 -34.65 -6.90 -13.18
CA TRP A 23 -34.10 -7.22 -11.87
C TRP A 23 -32.72 -7.90 -11.96
N SER A 24 -32.50 -8.72 -13.00
CA SER A 24 -31.17 -9.26 -13.31
C SER A 24 -30.18 -8.19 -13.77
N MET A 25 -30.66 -7.07 -14.30
CA MET A 25 -29.82 -5.92 -14.69
C MET A 25 -29.61 -4.91 -13.56
N GLN A 26 -30.34 -5.03 -12.45
CA GLN A 26 -30.20 -4.16 -11.29
C GLN A 26 -28.89 -4.50 -10.56
N THR A 27 -27.80 -3.87 -10.98
CA THR A 27 -26.52 -3.91 -10.24
C THR A 27 -26.77 -3.56 -8.78
N SER A 28 -26.21 -4.36 -7.86
CA SER A 28 -26.35 -4.17 -6.41
C SER A 28 -26.21 -2.69 -6.03
N GLY A 29 -27.23 -2.14 -5.38
CA GLY A 29 -27.24 -0.75 -4.91
C GLY A 29 -26.05 -0.44 -4.00
N PRO A 30 -25.76 0.84 -3.72
CA PRO A 30 -24.63 1.22 -2.89
C PRO A 30 -24.79 0.66 -1.47
N VAL A 31 -24.17 -0.48 -1.21
CA VAL A 31 -23.92 -0.97 0.14
C VAL A 31 -22.87 -0.04 0.74
N VAL A 32 -23.33 0.92 1.55
CA VAL A 32 -22.46 1.72 2.39
C VAL A 32 -22.09 0.85 3.59
N SER A 33 -21.14 -0.02 3.38
CA SER A 33 -20.53 -0.81 4.43
C SER A 33 -19.24 -0.10 4.82
N ASN A 34 -19.06 0.31 6.09
CA ASN A 34 -17.75 0.77 6.59
C ASN A 34 -16.78 -0.41 6.81
N ASP A 35 -17.05 -1.55 6.16
CA ASP A 35 -16.34 -2.80 6.30
C ASP A 35 -14.95 -2.70 5.64
N PRO A 36 -13.95 -3.44 6.14
CA PRO A 36 -12.66 -3.53 5.50
C PRO A 36 -12.79 -3.97 4.04
N LEU A 37 -12.18 -3.23 3.12
CA LEU A 37 -12.12 -3.57 1.71
C LEU A 37 -11.38 -4.89 1.49
N LEU A 38 -10.33 -5.13 2.27
CA LEU A 38 -9.51 -6.34 2.25
C LEU A 38 -9.49 -7.01 3.63
N PRO A 39 -10.58 -7.67 4.05
CA PRO A 39 -10.72 -8.20 5.41
C PRO A 39 -9.68 -9.30 5.72
N GLN A 40 -9.11 -9.92 4.69
CA GLN A 40 -8.13 -11.00 4.83
C GLN A 40 -6.69 -10.55 4.59
N ALA A 41 -6.42 -9.25 4.39
CA ALA A 41 -5.07 -8.78 4.06
C ALA A 41 -4.01 -9.16 5.12
N GLY A 42 -4.38 -9.15 6.40
CA GLY A 42 -3.48 -9.56 7.50
C GLY A 42 -3.12 -11.04 7.54
N LYS A 43 -3.81 -11.89 6.76
CA LYS A 43 -3.52 -13.34 6.67
C LYS A 43 -2.55 -13.68 5.55
N ALA A 44 -2.21 -12.71 4.70
CA ALA A 44 -1.38 -12.95 3.54
C ALA A 44 0.06 -13.30 3.95
N ASP A 45 0.56 -14.44 3.50
CA ASP A 45 1.96 -14.84 3.59
C ASP A 45 2.74 -14.47 2.32
N GLN A 46 2.04 -14.10 1.25
CA GLN A 46 2.65 -13.67 0.00
C GLN A 46 1.89 -12.46 -0.59
N ILE A 47 2.67 -11.48 -1.04
CA ILE A 47 2.18 -10.25 -1.69
C ILE A 47 2.90 -10.13 -3.02
N VAL A 48 2.14 -10.16 -4.12
CA VAL A 48 2.67 -9.94 -5.46
C VAL A 48 2.28 -8.56 -5.94
N LEU A 49 3.27 -7.72 -6.21
CA LEU A 49 3.12 -6.39 -6.77
C LEU A 49 3.47 -6.44 -8.25
N ILE A 50 2.59 -5.94 -9.09
CA ILE A 50 2.75 -5.97 -10.55
C ILE A 50 2.60 -4.56 -11.09
N ASP A 51 3.57 -4.19 -11.91
CA ASP A 51 3.66 -2.98 -12.67
C ASP A 51 3.64 -3.35 -14.17
N PRO A 52 2.74 -2.76 -14.98
CA PRO A 52 2.70 -3.05 -16.40
C PRO A 52 3.97 -2.64 -17.15
N GLU A 53 4.79 -1.74 -16.62
CA GLU A 53 6.02 -1.25 -17.24
C GLU A 53 7.26 -1.94 -16.62
N ASP A 54 7.36 -1.95 -15.29
CA ASP A 54 8.57 -2.37 -14.57
C ASP A 54 8.63 -3.88 -14.25
N GLY A 55 7.53 -4.63 -14.42
CA GLY A 55 7.48 -6.07 -14.15
C GLY A 55 6.82 -6.41 -12.80
N GLN A 56 7.31 -7.43 -12.11
CA GLN A 56 6.67 -7.89 -10.87
C GLN A 56 7.65 -8.11 -9.72
N LEU A 57 7.15 -7.93 -8.50
CA LEU A 57 7.85 -8.19 -7.26
C LEU A 57 7.00 -9.09 -6.37
N THR A 58 7.57 -10.19 -5.93
CA THR A 58 6.95 -11.08 -4.95
C THR A 58 7.61 -10.88 -3.60
N LEU A 59 6.81 -10.59 -2.58
CA LEU A 59 7.18 -10.61 -1.17
C LEU A 59 6.61 -11.89 -0.55
N SER A 60 7.44 -12.68 0.12
CA SER A 60 7.02 -13.94 0.76
C SER A 60 7.52 -14.00 2.20
N LEU A 61 6.62 -14.34 3.12
CA LEU A 61 6.91 -14.56 4.52
C LEU A 61 7.46 -15.96 4.74
N LYS A 62 8.66 -16.06 5.32
CA LYS A 62 9.30 -17.32 5.73
C LYS A 62 10.01 -17.09 7.05
N ASP A 63 9.79 -17.94 8.04
CA ASP A 63 10.43 -17.86 9.37
C ASP A 63 10.35 -16.44 9.97
N ASP A 64 9.16 -15.83 9.98
CA ASP A 64 8.89 -14.45 10.43
C ASP A 64 9.67 -13.33 9.73
N ASN A 65 10.27 -13.63 8.57
CA ASN A 65 11.01 -12.69 7.75
C ASN A 65 10.38 -12.61 6.36
N TRP A 66 10.25 -11.38 5.85
CA TRP A 66 9.84 -11.16 4.47
C TRP A 66 11.05 -11.26 3.54
N PHE A 67 10.90 -12.00 2.46
CA PHE A 67 11.87 -12.12 1.38
C PHE A 67 11.29 -11.60 0.08
N LEU A 68 12.12 -10.98 -0.75
CA LEU A 68 11.72 -10.41 -2.03
C LEU A 68 12.32 -11.17 -3.21
N LYS A 69 11.54 -11.31 -4.29
CA LYS A 69 11.97 -11.78 -5.61
C LYS A 69 11.42 -10.83 -6.67
N ALA A 70 12.31 -10.11 -7.35
CA ALA A 70 11.95 -9.17 -8.42
C ALA A 70 12.17 -9.81 -9.79
N GLU A 71 11.19 -9.66 -10.68
CA GLU A 71 11.20 -10.20 -12.03
C GLU A 71 10.94 -9.06 -13.03
N PRO A 72 11.98 -8.49 -13.65
CA PRO A 72 11.84 -7.37 -14.57
C PRO A 72 11.27 -7.80 -15.92
N LYS A 73 10.50 -6.91 -16.59
CA LYS A 73 9.69 -7.16 -17.80
C LYS A 73 10.47 -7.35 -19.12
N LYS A 74 11.75 -7.75 -19.10
CA LYS A 74 12.62 -8.07 -20.26
C LYS A 74 13.51 -6.96 -20.88
N ALA A 75 13.30 -5.66 -20.67
CA ALA A 75 14.15 -4.64 -21.33
C ALA A 75 15.59 -4.57 -20.76
N ASP A 76 15.78 -4.92 -19.49
CA ASP A 76 17.08 -4.82 -18.81
C ASP A 76 17.90 -6.13 -18.85
N LYS A 77 17.42 -7.19 -19.52
CA LYS A 77 18.19 -8.44 -19.65
C LYS A 77 19.35 -8.35 -20.66
N ALA A 78 19.53 -7.23 -21.37
CA ALA A 78 20.39 -7.14 -22.56
C ALA A 78 21.63 -6.24 -22.43
N ARG A 79 21.88 -5.58 -21.30
CA ARG A 79 23.10 -4.78 -21.11
C ARG A 79 23.85 -5.26 -19.89
N ASP A 80 24.95 -5.96 -20.15
CA ASP A 80 25.93 -6.51 -19.22
C ASP A 80 25.64 -7.93 -18.69
N SER A 81 25.66 -8.89 -19.62
CA SER A 81 25.76 -10.32 -19.34
C SER A 81 27.16 -10.74 -18.90
N SER A 82 27.74 -10.08 -17.89
CA SER A 82 28.93 -10.60 -17.18
C SER A 82 28.68 -10.95 -15.70
N ASP A 83 27.56 -10.51 -15.11
CA ASP A 83 27.21 -10.79 -13.70
C ASP A 83 25.88 -11.54 -13.49
N THR A 84 25.26 -12.09 -14.55
CA THR A 84 23.95 -12.78 -14.45
C THR A 84 24.08 -14.26 -14.01
N ALA A 85 24.95 -14.52 -13.02
CA ALA A 85 24.97 -15.76 -12.26
C ALA A 85 25.00 -15.48 -10.75
N ALA A 86 24.32 -14.42 -10.30
CA ALA A 86 23.93 -14.34 -8.90
C ALA A 86 22.83 -15.38 -8.66
N ALA A 87 23.27 -16.59 -8.29
CA ALA A 87 22.45 -17.64 -7.70
C ALA A 87 21.39 -17.02 -6.77
N ASP A 88 20.15 -17.51 -6.91
CA ASP A 88 18.87 -17.18 -6.29
C ASP A 88 18.95 -17.05 -4.74
N LYS A 89 19.80 -16.15 -4.24
CA LYS A 89 20.00 -15.92 -2.81
C LYS A 89 18.78 -15.14 -2.30
N PRO A 90 18.08 -15.65 -1.28
CA PRO A 90 16.89 -15.00 -0.76
C PRO A 90 17.27 -13.62 -0.21
N VAL A 91 16.74 -12.56 -0.83
CA VAL A 91 16.99 -11.18 -0.39
C VAL A 91 15.96 -10.83 0.67
N LYS A 92 16.41 -10.49 1.88
CA LYS A 92 15.52 -10.03 2.95
C LYS A 92 14.92 -8.67 2.60
N ALA A 93 13.60 -8.57 2.73
CA ALA A 93 12.87 -7.32 2.65
C ALA A 93 12.89 -6.59 4.00
N ASN A 94 12.58 -5.30 3.97
CA ASN A 94 12.35 -4.48 5.14
C ASN A 94 11.03 -4.90 5.79
N LYS A 95 11.11 -5.73 6.84
CA LYS A 95 9.95 -6.25 7.58
C LYS A 95 8.96 -5.16 7.96
N SER A 96 9.40 -4.08 8.61
CA SER A 96 8.52 -2.99 9.04
C SER A 96 7.82 -2.29 7.88
N LYS A 97 8.48 -2.16 6.72
CA LYS A 97 7.84 -1.57 5.53
C LYS A 97 6.77 -2.49 4.96
N VAL A 98 7.02 -3.80 4.92
CA VAL A 98 6.02 -4.78 4.44
C VAL A 98 4.83 -4.84 5.40
N GLU A 99 5.09 -4.89 6.70
CA GLU A 99 4.03 -4.87 7.74
C GLU A 99 3.19 -3.59 7.68
N ALA A 100 3.83 -2.43 7.45
CA ALA A 100 3.11 -1.18 7.25
C ALA A 100 2.19 -1.22 6.02
N LEU A 101 2.64 -1.83 4.90
CA LEU A 101 1.78 -2.04 3.74
C LEU A 101 0.60 -2.96 4.08
N VAL A 102 0.84 -4.09 4.75
CA VAL A 102 -0.23 -5.04 5.15
C VAL A 102 -1.25 -4.36 6.08
N ALA A 103 -0.77 -3.57 7.05
CA ALA A 103 -1.62 -2.80 7.94
C ALA A 103 -2.47 -1.77 7.18
N GLN A 104 -1.85 -1.05 6.24
CA GLN A 104 -2.58 -0.09 5.39
C GLN A 104 -3.63 -0.77 4.53
N LEU A 105 -3.31 -1.91 3.88
CA LEU A 105 -4.25 -2.69 3.08
C LEU A 105 -5.42 -3.21 3.93
N SER A 106 -5.15 -3.69 5.14
CA SER A 106 -6.17 -4.16 6.09
C SER A 106 -7.06 -3.02 6.61
N GLY A 107 -6.51 -1.82 6.70
CA GLY A 107 -7.22 -0.60 7.12
C GLY A 107 -8.03 0.07 6.02
N LEU A 108 -7.91 -0.36 4.75
CA LEU A 108 -8.73 0.17 3.67
C LEU A 108 -10.19 -0.18 3.92
N LYS A 109 -11.06 0.80 3.72
CA LYS A 109 -12.50 0.67 3.97
C LYS A 109 -13.28 0.76 2.66
N ARG A 110 -14.38 0.00 2.58
CA ARG A 110 -15.39 0.26 1.58
C ARG A 110 -16.02 1.62 1.88
N SER A 111 -15.94 2.52 0.91
CA SER A 111 -16.54 3.84 0.96
C SER A 111 -17.59 3.93 -0.16
N PHE A 112 -18.21 5.09 -0.35
CA PHE A 112 -19.08 5.29 -1.50
C PHE A 112 -18.29 5.08 -2.80
N PRO A 113 -18.74 4.15 -3.67
CA PRO A 113 -18.06 3.95 -4.94
C PRO A 113 -18.14 5.19 -5.82
N VAL A 114 -17.03 5.55 -6.42
CA VAL A 114 -16.95 6.67 -7.36
C VAL A 114 -17.53 6.31 -8.73
N ALA A 115 -17.50 5.02 -9.09
CA ALA A 115 -18.08 4.49 -10.32
C ALA A 115 -18.16 2.95 -10.27
N ARG A 116 -18.87 2.34 -11.23
CA ARG A 116 -18.99 0.88 -11.41
C ARG A 116 -18.85 0.39 -12.86
N THR A 117 -18.96 1.30 -13.82
CA THR A 117 -19.07 0.93 -15.24
C THR A 117 -17.72 0.49 -15.82
N PRO A 118 -17.72 -0.38 -16.84
CA PRO A 118 -16.49 -0.77 -17.55
C PRO A 118 -15.68 0.42 -18.08
N ASP A 119 -16.33 1.41 -18.70
CA ASP A 119 -15.68 2.63 -19.20
C ASP A 119 -14.96 3.40 -18.09
N ALA A 120 -15.56 3.44 -16.89
CA ALA A 120 -14.93 4.07 -15.74
C ALA A 120 -13.67 3.30 -15.31
N ARG A 121 -13.65 1.97 -15.38
CA ARG A 121 -12.47 1.16 -15.03
C ARG A 121 -11.28 1.53 -15.93
N ALA A 122 -11.52 1.68 -17.23
CA ALA A 122 -10.48 2.12 -18.16
C ALA A 122 -10.01 3.55 -17.83
N ARG A 123 -10.94 4.48 -17.62
CA ARG A 123 -10.63 5.89 -17.31
C ARG A 123 -9.84 6.05 -16.00
N PHE A 124 -10.20 5.31 -14.97
CA PHE A 124 -9.51 5.31 -13.67
C PHE A 124 -8.26 4.41 -13.66
N LYS A 125 -8.00 3.66 -14.73
CA LYS A 125 -6.92 2.68 -14.83
C LYS A 125 -7.00 1.65 -13.70
N VAL A 126 -8.14 1.00 -13.56
CA VAL A 126 -8.39 -0.12 -12.63
C VAL A 126 -9.02 -1.32 -13.34
N ALA A 127 -8.92 -1.37 -14.67
CA ALA A 127 -9.35 -2.50 -15.46
C ALA A 127 -8.30 -3.62 -15.41
N ASP A 128 -8.69 -4.84 -15.78
CA ASP A 128 -7.84 -6.03 -15.73
C ASP A 128 -6.61 -5.95 -16.65
N ASP A 129 -6.74 -5.21 -17.76
CA ASP A 129 -5.69 -4.95 -18.74
C ASP A 129 -5.07 -3.55 -18.61
N THR A 130 -5.79 -2.62 -17.99
CA THR A 130 -5.44 -1.21 -17.91
C THR A 130 -5.41 -0.77 -16.44
N TYR A 131 -4.24 -0.93 -15.82
CA TYR A 131 -4.00 -0.56 -14.42
C TYR A 131 -2.66 0.15 -14.21
N ARG A 132 -2.49 0.81 -13.05
CA ARG A 132 -1.21 1.42 -12.66
C ARG A 132 -0.38 0.46 -11.81
N ARG A 133 -1.00 -0.17 -10.82
CA ARG A 133 -0.41 -1.26 -10.04
C ARG A 133 -1.46 -2.34 -9.82
N LYS A 134 -1.01 -3.58 -9.71
CA LYS A 134 -1.86 -4.70 -9.28
C LYS A 134 -1.22 -5.34 -8.06
N VAL A 135 -2.02 -5.54 -7.02
CA VAL A 135 -1.60 -6.20 -5.77
C VAL A 135 -2.38 -7.49 -5.65
N VAL A 136 -1.67 -8.61 -5.55
CA VAL A 136 -2.27 -9.93 -5.32
C VAL A 136 -1.85 -10.39 -3.94
N LEU A 137 -2.83 -10.66 -3.07
CA LEU A 137 -2.63 -11.18 -1.73
C LEU A 137 -2.90 -12.67 -1.74
N LYS A 138 -1.98 -13.44 -1.19
CA LYS A 138 -2.02 -14.89 -1.17
C LYS A 138 -1.73 -15.45 0.21
N GLN A 139 -2.30 -16.63 0.46
CA GLN A 139 -2.00 -17.48 1.60
C GLN A 139 -1.75 -18.89 1.07
N GLY A 140 -0.49 -19.30 1.03
CA GLY A 140 -0.08 -20.50 0.30
C GLY A 140 -0.45 -20.42 -1.18
N ASP A 141 -1.22 -21.39 -1.67
CA ASP A 141 -1.69 -21.45 -3.05
C ASP A 141 -2.98 -20.63 -3.29
N ASP A 142 -3.68 -20.24 -2.22
CA ASP A 142 -4.95 -19.53 -2.29
C ASP A 142 -4.75 -18.03 -2.53
N THR A 143 -5.50 -17.47 -3.47
CA THR A 143 -5.56 -16.03 -3.69
C THR A 143 -6.66 -15.43 -2.83
N LEU A 144 -6.27 -14.64 -1.82
CA LEU A 144 -7.19 -13.99 -0.89
C LEU A 144 -7.90 -12.79 -1.54
N ALA A 145 -7.17 -12.02 -2.35
CA ALA A 145 -7.70 -10.87 -3.08
C ALA A 145 -6.76 -10.43 -4.19
N THR A 146 -7.32 -9.86 -5.25
CA THR A 146 -6.58 -9.07 -6.25
C THR A 146 -7.13 -7.65 -6.26
N LEU A 147 -6.26 -6.67 -6.03
CA LEU A 147 -6.58 -5.25 -6.02
C LEU A 147 -5.90 -4.56 -7.20
N PHE A 148 -6.69 -3.93 -8.05
CA PHE A 148 -6.22 -3.01 -9.07
C PHE A 148 -6.14 -1.61 -8.48
N VAL A 149 -5.01 -0.96 -8.68
CA VAL A 149 -4.74 0.41 -8.22
C VAL A 149 -4.48 1.26 -9.46
N GLY A 150 -5.20 2.36 -9.53
CA GLY A 150 -5.25 3.24 -10.68
C GLY A 150 -4.72 4.63 -10.41
N ASN A 151 -5.26 5.59 -11.15
CA ASN A 151 -4.85 6.99 -11.04
C ASN A 151 -5.11 7.56 -9.63
N SER A 152 -4.30 8.55 -9.29
CA SER A 152 -4.33 9.23 -7.99
C SER A 152 -5.23 10.47 -8.06
N PRO A 153 -6.33 10.54 -7.28
CA PRO A 153 -7.15 11.74 -7.20
C PRO A 153 -6.55 12.81 -6.29
N SER A 154 -5.68 12.43 -5.36
CA SER A 154 -5.04 13.31 -4.38
C SER A 154 -3.74 12.68 -3.84
N MET A 155 -2.89 13.49 -3.21
CA MET A 155 -1.63 13.01 -2.65
C MET A 155 -1.87 11.94 -1.58
N GLY A 156 -1.27 10.76 -1.77
CA GLY A 156 -1.44 9.65 -0.82
C GLY A 156 -2.62 8.73 -1.13
N GLU A 157 -3.46 9.06 -2.12
CA GLU A 157 -4.63 8.29 -2.49
C GLU A 157 -4.53 7.74 -3.92
N SER A 158 -5.28 6.66 -4.18
CA SER A 158 -5.52 6.12 -5.50
C SER A 158 -6.98 5.66 -5.64
N ASN A 159 -7.47 5.62 -6.88
CA ASN A 159 -8.65 4.86 -7.20
C ASN A 159 -8.30 3.37 -7.22
N VAL A 160 -9.15 2.53 -6.61
CA VAL A 160 -8.91 1.09 -6.49
C VAL A 160 -10.15 0.29 -6.81
N ARG A 161 -9.96 -0.93 -7.29
CA ARG A 161 -11.04 -1.90 -7.57
C ARG A 161 -10.57 -3.30 -7.22
N LEU A 162 -11.42 -4.10 -6.57
CA LEU A 162 -11.15 -5.53 -6.40
C LEU A 162 -11.46 -6.27 -7.72
N SER A 163 -10.77 -7.38 -8.00
CA SER A 163 -11.01 -8.14 -9.23
C SER A 163 -12.41 -8.74 -9.30
N ASP A 164 -12.98 -9.10 -8.16
CA ASP A 164 -14.30 -9.72 -7.98
C ASP A 164 -15.43 -8.70 -7.77
N ASP A 165 -15.12 -7.39 -7.86
CA ASP A 165 -16.07 -6.30 -7.71
C ASP A 165 -16.00 -5.33 -8.89
N ASP A 166 -17.15 -4.74 -9.18
CA ASP A 166 -17.31 -3.70 -10.19
C ASP A 166 -17.08 -2.30 -9.60
N ALA A 167 -17.25 -2.15 -8.29
CA ALA A 167 -17.14 -0.88 -7.59
C ALA A 167 -15.69 -0.36 -7.51
N ILE A 168 -15.54 0.89 -7.93
CA ILE A 168 -14.30 1.65 -7.85
C ILE A 168 -14.38 2.53 -6.61
N TYR A 169 -13.38 2.45 -5.74
CA TYR A 169 -13.30 3.19 -4.49
C TYR A 169 -12.12 4.16 -4.52
N ARG A 170 -12.20 5.22 -3.70
CA ARG A 170 -10.99 5.97 -3.32
C ARG A 170 -10.39 5.31 -2.08
N ALA A 171 -9.09 5.09 -2.10
CA ALA A 171 -8.36 4.48 -1.00
C ALA A 171 -7.11 5.31 -0.68
N ALA A 172 -6.80 5.42 0.62
CA ALA A 172 -5.54 5.95 1.13
C ALA A 172 -4.40 4.95 0.89
N LEU A 173 -4.09 4.73 -0.38
CA LEU A 173 -3.06 3.83 -0.87
C LEU A 173 -2.42 4.48 -2.08
N ALA A 174 -1.18 4.94 -1.96
CA ALA A 174 -0.51 5.60 -3.07
C ALA A 174 0.25 4.61 -3.95
N GLU A 175 0.18 4.82 -5.26
CA GLU A 175 0.87 4.00 -6.28
C GLU A 175 2.37 3.79 -6.00
N TYR A 176 3.07 4.85 -5.57
CA TYR A 176 4.52 4.80 -5.29
C TYR A 176 4.89 3.89 -4.11
N GLN A 177 3.94 3.61 -3.21
CA GLN A 177 4.16 2.68 -2.10
C GLN A 177 4.21 1.22 -2.59
N LEU A 178 3.72 0.96 -3.80
CA LEU A 178 3.59 -0.36 -4.43
C LEU A 178 4.67 -0.58 -5.51
N GLY A 179 5.79 0.14 -5.46
CA GLY A 179 6.84 0.02 -6.48
C GLY A 179 7.43 -1.39 -6.55
N VAL A 180 7.68 -1.90 -7.75
CA VAL A 180 8.13 -3.29 -7.98
C VAL A 180 9.65 -3.45 -8.00
N THR A 181 10.40 -2.37 -7.85
CA THR A 181 11.86 -2.44 -7.80
C THR A 181 12.33 -2.99 -6.45
N ALA A 182 13.31 -3.92 -6.47
CA ALA A 182 13.87 -4.48 -5.25
C ALA A 182 14.43 -3.41 -4.27
N ALA A 183 14.96 -2.31 -4.79
CA ALA A 183 15.46 -1.19 -3.99
C ALA A 183 14.40 -0.59 -3.05
N ASN A 184 13.13 -0.61 -3.45
CA ASN A 184 12.03 -0.08 -2.63
C ASN A 184 11.78 -0.93 -1.38
N TRP A 185 12.17 -2.20 -1.39
CA TRP A 185 11.78 -3.18 -0.36
C TRP A 185 12.96 -3.77 0.39
N LYS A 186 14.20 -3.58 -0.06
CA LYS A 186 15.38 -4.06 0.66
C LYS A 186 15.46 -3.46 2.08
N ALA A 187 15.89 -4.27 3.04
CA ALA A 187 16.19 -3.79 4.38
C ALA A 187 17.26 -2.68 4.32
N PRO A 188 17.11 -1.58 5.07
CA PRO A 188 18.13 -0.55 5.14
C PRO A 188 19.43 -1.17 5.68
N LYS A 189 20.57 -0.72 5.17
CA LYS A 189 21.87 -1.09 5.75
C LYS A 189 21.85 -0.68 7.24
N PRO A 190 22.26 -1.56 8.17
CA PRO A 190 22.28 -1.22 9.59
C PRO A 190 23.14 0.04 9.77
N LYS A 191 22.56 1.10 10.32
CA LYS A 191 23.31 2.31 10.66
C LYS A 191 24.34 1.92 11.74
N PRO A 192 25.62 2.31 11.61
CA PRO A 192 26.58 2.09 12.69
C PRO A 192 26.06 2.78 13.95
N LYS A 193 26.00 2.05 15.07
CA LYS A 193 25.57 2.58 16.37
C LYS A 193 26.48 3.76 16.74
N PRO A 194 25.96 4.91 17.21
CA PRO A 194 26.79 5.94 17.81
C PRO A 194 27.57 5.28 18.96
N LYS A 195 28.90 5.41 18.96
CA LYS A 195 29.71 5.00 20.11
C LYS A 195 29.20 5.80 21.31
N ALA A 196 28.68 5.08 22.32
CA ALA A 196 28.31 5.67 23.60
C ALA A 196 29.56 6.41 24.12
N LYS A 197 29.45 7.74 24.30
CA LYS A 197 30.44 8.49 25.05
C LYS A 197 30.36 7.96 26.48
N ALA A 198 31.45 7.37 26.94
CA ALA A 198 31.59 6.90 28.30
C ALA A 198 31.24 8.04 29.27
N GLU A 199 30.28 7.77 30.15
CA GLU A 199 29.98 8.57 31.31
C GLU A 199 31.20 8.51 32.24
N THR A 200 32.00 9.56 32.28
CA THR A 200 32.98 9.73 33.38
C THR A 200 32.20 10.22 34.59
N LYS A 201 31.80 9.28 35.42
CA LYS A 201 31.32 9.52 36.77
C LYS A 201 32.54 9.79 37.67
N THR A 202 32.65 10.98 38.22
CA THR A 202 33.48 11.22 39.41
C THR A 202 32.62 11.98 40.41
N ASP A 203 32.06 11.24 41.36
CA ASP A 203 31.34 11.77 42.51
C ASP A 203 32.31 12.19 43.63
N ALA A 204 31.86 13.20 44.38
CA ALA A 204 32.13 13.52 45.79
C ALA A 204 33.43 14.26 46.18
N LYS A 205 33.27 15.46 46.76
CA LYS A 205 33.24 15.65 48.22
C LYS A 205 32.91 17.11 48.61
N ALA A 206 31.99 17.25 49.57
CA ALA A 206 31.58 18.51 50.21
C ALA A 206 32.60 18.99 51.27
N ALA A 207 32.69 20.31 51.49
CA ALA A 207 32.77 20.96 52.81
C ALA A 207 32.96 22.50 52.70
N ASP A 208 32.09 23.20 53.44
CA ASP A 208 32.29 24.43 54.24
C ASP A 208 32.85 25.75 53.67
N THR A 209 31.94 26.75 53.67
CA THR A 209 32.00 28.05 54.36
C THR A 209 33.38 28.61 54.76
N LYS A 210 33.75 29.81 54.26
CA LYS A 210 34.11 31.01 55.06
C LYS A 210 34.63 32.18 54.19
N ALA A 211 34.11 33.36 54.52
CA ALA A 211 34.44 34.74 54.15
C ALA A 211 35.86 35.10 53.65
N ALA A 212 35.92 35.96 52.64
CA ALA A 212 36.66 37.24 52.64
C ALA A 212 36.31 38.08 51.39
N ALA A 213 35.82 39.30 51.61
CA ALA A 213 35.76 40.37 50.61
C ALA A 213 37.11 41.15 50.61
N PRO A 214 37.21 42.35 50.03
CA PRO A 214 37.34 42.66 48.60
C PRO A 214 38.63 43.47 48.33
N ASP A 215 39.10 43.56 47.07
CA ASP A 215 39.99 44.62 46.53
C ASP A 215 40.39 44.19 45.12
N ALA A 216 40.65 45.02 44.13
CA ALA A 216 40.39 46.43 43.86
C ALA A 216 40.75 46.64 42.38
N SER A 217 40.18 47.72 41.82
CA SER A 217 40.78 48.51 40.76
C SER A 217 40.91 47.89 39.36
N SER A 218 39.77 47.93 38.69
CA SER A 218 39.68 48.54 37.37
C SER A 218 40.15 49.99 37.45
N THR A 219 41.12 50.44 36.63
CA THR A 219 41.20 51.77 36.00
C THR A 219 42.44 51.80 35.09
N LYS A 220 42.24 51.95 33.77
CA LYS A 220 43.10 52.81 32.93
C LYS A 220 42.36 53.25 31.66
N GLU A 221 41.96 54.51 31.70
CA GLU A 221 41.86 55.52 30.63
C GLU A 221 43.09 55.54 29.67
N PRO A 222 43.17 56.38 28.61
CA PRO A 222 42.19 57.35 28.09
C PRO A 222 42.02 57.41 26.55
N ALA A 223 41.02 58.22 26.19
CA ALA A 223 40.76 59.04 25.00
C ALA A 223 41.83 59.20 23.90
N GLN A 224 41.38 59.31 22.64
CA GLN A 224 41.25 60.58 21.88
C GLN A 224 40.83 60.31 20.43
N GLY A 225 39.94 61.15 19.89
CA GLY A 225 39.52 61.18 18.48
C GLY A 225 38.07 61.56 18.31
#